data_AF-A0A9N9K9T8-F1
#
_entry.id   AF-A0A9N9K9T8-F1
#
_cell.length_a   1.000
_cell.length_b   1.000
_cell.length_c   1.000
_cell.angle_alpha   90.00
_cell.angle_beta   90.00
_cell.angle_gamma   90.00
#
_symmetry.space_group_name_H-M   'P 1'
#
loop_
_entity.id
_entity.type
_entity.pdbx_description
1 polymer ?
#
loop_
_entity_poly.entity_id
_entity_poly.type
_entity_poly.pdbx_seq_one_letter_code
_entity_poly.pdbx_strand_id
1 'polypeptide(L)' 'EHGIKTFDFSQCEKKIIGIGGFAIVYSVTFEETKYALKSLNNNLHFDREMFNKFK' A
#
# COMPACT_ATOMS: atom_id res chain seq x y z
N GLU A 1 19.37 -4.34 -10.38
CA GLU A 1 17.96 -3.98 -10.59
C GLU A 1 17.12 -4.69 -9.53
N HIS A 2 16.32 -3.97 -8.74
CA HIS A 2 15.74 -4.50 -7.49
C HIS A 2 14.49 -5.38 -7.66
N GLY A 3 14.16 -5.87 -8.87
CA GLY A 3 13.02 -6.76 -9.09
C GLY A 3 11.64 -6.13 -8.82
N ILE A 4 11.59 -4.83 -8.54
CA ILE A 4 10.34 -4.09 -8.29
C ILE A 4 9.81 -3.63 -9.64
N LYS A 5 8.69 -4.22 -10.06
CA LYS A 5 7.93 -3.76 -11.23
C LYS A 5 6.95 -2.69 -10.77
N THR A 6 7.01 -1.53 -11.41
CA THR A 6 6.03 -0.46 -11.22
C THR A 6 4.76 -0.84 -11.97
N PHE A 7 3.62 -0.78 -11.28
CA PHE A 7 2.31 -1.03 -11.88
C PHE A 7 1.44 0.21 -11.73
N ASP A 8 0.80 0.61 -12.81
CA ASP A 8 -0.16 1.70 -12.78
C ASP A 8 -1.55 1.16 -12.41
N PHE A 9 -1.89 1.27 -11.13
CA PHE A 9 -3.21 0.90 -10.62
C PHE A 9 -4.25 2.02 -10.77
N SER A 10 -3.97 3.09 -11.52
CA SER A 10 -4.93 4.19 -11.75
C SER A 10 -6.17 3.73 -12.52
N GLN A 11 -6.01 2.74 -13.41
CA GLN A 11 -7.06 2.25 -14.30
C GLN A 11 -7.93 1.14 -13.68
N CYS A 12 -7.56 0.64 -12.50
CA CYS A 12 -8.30 -0.43 -11.84
C CYS A 12 -9.43 0.14 -10.98
N GLU A 13 -10.62 -0.47 -11.08
CA GLU A 13 -11.68 -0.25 -10.11
C GLU A 13 -11.23 -0.76 -8.73
N LYS A 14 -11.33 0.09 -7.70
CA LYS A 14 -10.87 -0.19 -6.34
C LYS A 14 -12.06 -0.25 -5.40
N LYS A 15 -12.25 -1.38 -4.75
CA LYS A 15 -13.23 -1.53 -3.66
C LYS A 15 -12.51 -1.66 -2.34
N ILE A 16 -12.79 -0.79 -1.37
CA ILE A 16 -12.23 -0.93 -0.01
C ILE A 16 -12.75 -2.23 0.59
N ILE A 17 -11.84 -3.06 1.11
CA ILE A 17 -12.17 -4.28 1.84
C ILE A 17 -11.68 -4.26 3.28
N GLY A 18 -10.82 -3.31 3.65
CA GLY A 18 -10.39 -3.13 5.02
C GLY A 18 -9.69 -1.79 5.22
N ILE A 19 -9.85 -1.23 6.41
CA ILE A 19 -9.16 -0.01 6.85
C ILE A 19 -8.49 -0.35 8.18
N GLY A 20 -7.18 -0.14 8.25
CA GLY A 20 -6.40 -0.25 9.48
C GLY A 20 -5.73 1.06 9.84
N GLY A 21 -5.11 1.15 11.02
CA GLY A 21 -4.46 2.37 11.49
C GLY A 21 -3.30 2.87 10.62
N PHE A 22 -2.68 1.97 9.84
CA PHE A 22 -1.48 2.26 9.04
C PHE A 22 -1.66 2.06 7.53
N ALA A 23 -2.78 1.48 7.11
CA ALA A 23 -3.00 1.11 5.71
C ALA A 23 -4.48 0.94 5.38
N ILE A 24 -4.83 1.16 4.12
CA ILE A 24 -6.13 0.80 3.54
C ILE A 24 -5.89 -0.37 2.57
N VAL A 25 -6.73 -1.40 2.68
CA VAL A 25 -6.70 -2.55 1.78
C VAL A 25 -7.87 -2.47 0.80
N TYR A 26 -7.55 -2.54 -0.48
CA TYR A 26 -8.50 -2.55 -1.58
C TYR A 26 -8.52 -3.93 -2.24
N SER A 27 -9.70 -4.38 -2.65
CA SER A 27 -9.84 -5.39 -3.69
C SER A 27 -9.73 -4.70 -5.03
N VAL A 28 -8.88 -5.22 -5.90
CA VAL A 28 -8.70 -4.74 -7.28
C VAL A 28 -8.72 -5.92 -8.23
N THR A 29 -9.25 -5.72 -9.44
CA THR A 29 -9.12 -6.69 -10.54
C THR A 29 -8.13 -6.13 -11.54
N PHE A 30 -7.09 -6.90 -11.85
CA PHE A 30 -6.06 -6.55 -12.83
C PHE A 30 -5.80 -7.78 -13.71
N GLU A 31 -5.82 -7.60 -15.04
CA GLU A 31 -5.66 -8.70 -16.00
C GLU A 31 -6.56 -9.91 -15.65
N GLU A 32 -7.85 -9.64 -15.44
CA GLU A 32 -8.89 -10.63 -15.09
C GLU A 32 -8.67 -11.36 -13.75
N THR A 33 -7.60 -11.04 -13.02
CA THR A 33 -7.25 -11.67 -11.76
C THR A 33 -7.52 -10.72 -10.60
N LYS A 34 -8.07 -11.25 -9.51
CA LYS A 34 -8.41 -10.48 -8.32
C LYS A 34 -7.24 -10.44 -7.34
N TYR A 35 -6.88 -9.25 -6.89
CA TYR A 35 -5.78 -9.00 -5.97
C TYR A 35 -6.22 -8.18 -4.75
N ALA A 36 -5.42 -8.26 -3.68
CA ALA A 36 -5.49 -7.37 -2.53
C ALA A 36 -4.38 -6.31 -2.64
N LEU A 37 -4.77 -5.05 -2.84
CA LEU A 37 -3.87 -3.90 -2.87
C LEU A 37 -3.80 -3.26 -1.49
N LYS A 38 -2.65 -3.33 -0.82
CA LYS A 38 -2.40 -2.67 0.47
C LYS A 38 -1.75 -1.31 0.23
N SER A 39 -2.53 -0.24 0.33
CA SER A 39 -2.02 1.13 0.29
C SER A 39 -1.61 1.54 1.69
N LEU A 40 -0.33 1.82 1.85
CA LEU A 40 0.19 2.30 3.12
C LEU A 40 -0.12 3.79 3.25
N ASN A 41 -0.55 4.23 4.43
CA ASN A 41 -0.70 5.66 4.68
C ASN A 41 0.68 6.32 4.58
N ASN A 42 0.83 7.36 3.76
CA ASN A 42 2.09 8.09 3.52
C ASN A 42 2.71 8.72 4.78
N ASN A 43 2.08 8.59 5.94
CA ASN A 43 2.68 8.85 7.25
C ASN A 43 3.70 7.77 7.67
N LEU A 44 3.99 6.78 6.81
CA LEU A 44 5.22 5.99 6.85
C LEU A 44 6.45 6.77 6.39
N HIS A 45 6.46 8.11 6.53
CA HIS A 45 7.72 8.78 6.76
C HIS A 45 8.32 8.02 7.93
N PHE A 46 9.35 7.23 7.66
CA PHE A 46 10.14 6.54 8.66
C PHE A 46 10.58 7.66 9.59
N ASP A 47 9.83 7.85 10.67
CA ASP A 47 10.03 8.96 11.57
C ASP A 47 11.36 8.64 12.24
N ARG A 48 12.42 9.19 11.64
CA ARG A 48 13.79 9.00 12.10
C ARG A 48 13.90 9.50 13.55
N GLU A 49 13.01 10.41 13.96
CA GLU A 49 12.88 10.86 15.34
C GLU A 49 12.23 9.81 16.24
N MET A 50 11.25 9.05 15.75
CA MET A 50 10.65 7.93 16.50
C MET A 50 11.64 6.77 16.70
N PHE A 51 12.49 6.46 15.71
CA PHE A 51 13.53 5.42 15.85
C PHE A 51 14.63 5.81 16.85
N ASN A 52 15.00 7.10 16.92
CA ASN A 52 16.01 7.60 17.86
C ASN A 52 15.51 7.75 19.30
N LYS A 53 14.20 7.72 19.55
CA LYS A 53 13.63 7.73 20.92
C LYS A 53 13.75 6.38 21.65
N PHE A 54 14.10 5.31 20.94
CA PHE A 54 14.26 3.97 21.51
C PHE A 54 15.74 3.50 21.53
N LYS A 55 16.71 4.42 21.47
CA LYS A 55 18.13 4.11 21.65
C LYS A 55 18.64 4.59 23.01
#